data_AF-A0A9E5FZI4-F1
#
_entry.id   AF-A0A9E5FZI4-F1
#
_cell.length_a   1.000
_cell.length_b   1.000
_cell.length_c   1.000
_cell.angle_alpha   90.00
_cell.angle_beta   90.00
_cell.angle_gamma   90.00
#
_symmetry.space_group_name_H-M   'P 1'
#
loop_
_entity.id
_entity.type
_entity.pdbx_description
1 polymer ?
#
loop_
_entity_poly.entity_id
_entity_poly.type
_entity_poly.pdbx_seq_one_letter_code
_entity_poly.pdbx_strand_id
1 'polypeptide(L)'
;LATMDPSVNAGFFLETFQRAGLSELTNSSRGGRPGVQVGASQGPIAADVPAGSLIVALEGQRVASVDDLWVRLARSTVARTRLATLPAANMTVLRPDGTERDVEVPLR
;
A
#
# COMPACT_ATOMS: atom_id res chain seq x y z
N LEU A 1 21.86 -9.02 9.96
CA LEU A 1 20.73 -8.73 9.05
C LEU A 1 19.49 -9.32 9.68
N ALA A 2 18.73 -8.53 10.44
CA ALA A 2 17.51 -9.01 11.07
C ALA A 2 16.52 -9.40 9.97
N THR A 3 16.12 -10.66 9.96
CA THR A 3 15.06 -11.20 9.11
C THR A 3 13.80 -10.40 9.45
N MET A 4 13.38 -9.50 8.57
CA MET A 4 12.09 -8.81 8.73
C MET A 4 11.01 -9.87 8.62
N ASP A 5 10.44 -10.27 9.76
CA ASP A 5 9.24 -11.09 9.78
C ASP A 5 8.08 -10.23 9.25
N PRO A 6 7.47 -10.60 8.10
CA PRO A 6 6.34 -9.86 7.55
C PRO A 6 5.17 -9.80 8.55
N SER A 7 5.00 -10.83 9.37
CA SER A 7 3.88 -10.99 10.30
C SER A 7 3.91 -9.96 11.43
N VAL A 8 5.11 -9.58 11.90
CA VAL A 8 5.30 -8.59 12.98
C VAL A 8 5.06 -7.16 12.46
N ASN A 9 5.44 -6.88 11.21
CA ASN A 9 5.26 -5.56 10.60
C ASN A 9 3.87 -5.37 9.97
N ALA A 10 3.23 -6.46 9.54
CA ALA A 10 1.90 -6.45 8.94
C ALA A 10 0.87 -5.82 9.87
N GLY A 11 0.95 -6.06 11.18
CA GLY A 11 0.02 -5.48 12.16
C GLY A 11 0.07 -3.94 12.17
N PHE A 12 1.27 -3.36 12.24
CA PHE A 12 1.45 -1.90 12.24
C PHE A 12 0.96 -1.26 10.92
N PHE A 13 1.39 -1.80 9.77
CA PHE A 13 1.00 -1.24 8.48
C PHE A 13 -0.48 -1.47 8.15
N LEU A 14 -1.07 -2.58 8.60
CA LEU A 14 -2.51 -2.81 8.48
C LEU A 14 -3.30 -1.74 9.25
N GLU A 15 -2.89 -1.43 10.48
CA GLU A 15 -3.54 -0.38 11.29
C GLU A 15 -3.40 1.00 10.63
N THR A 16 -2.24 1.31 10.06
CA THR A 16 -2.02 2.53 9.26
C THR A 16 -2.96 2.61 8.06
N PHE A 17 -3.10 1.53 7.28
CA PHE A 17 -4.00 1.50 6.13
C PHE A 17 -5.46 1.66 6.57
N GLN A 18 -5.86 1.01 7.67
CA GLN A 18 -7.19 1.16 8.24
C GLN A 18 -7.47 2.60 8.69
N ARG A 19 -6.50 3.27 9.34
CA ARG A 19 -6.60 4.69 9.70
C ARG A 19 -6.66 5.60 8.49
N ALA A 20 -5.95 5.26 7.42
CA ALA A 20 -6.06 5.96 6.14
C ALA A 20 -7.42 5.72 5.46
N GLY A 21 -8.20 4.72 5.91
CA GLY A 21 -9.51 4.38 5.40
C GLY A 21 -9.54 3.18 4.46
N LEU A 22 -8.43 2.45 4.30
CA LEU A 22 -8.29 1.28 3.42
C LEU A 22 -8.35 -0.01 4.23
N SER A 23 -9.20 -0.95 3.82
CA SER A 23 -9.30 -2.27 4.46
C SER A 23 -9.63 -3.37 3.45
N GLU A 24 -9.72 -4.62 3.94
CA GLU A 24 -9.99 -5.81 3.12
C GLU A 24 -8.96 -5.98 1.99
N LEU A 25 -7.68 -5.83 2.34
CA LEU A 25 -6.56 -5.96 1.41
C LEU A 25 -6.34 -7.43 1.06
N THR A 26 -6.42 -7.77 -0.22
CA THR A 26 -6.31 -9.15 -0.71
C THR A 26 -5.44 -9.25 -1.95
N ASN A 27 -4.80 -10.40 -2.16
CA ASN A 27 -4.04 -10.67 -3.38
C ASN A 27 -4.99 -10.74 -4.56
N SER A 28 -4.69 -10.03 -5.65
CA SER A 28 -5.53 -10.01 -6.85
C SER A 28 -4.71 -9.70 -8.09
N SER A 29 -5.36 -9.67 -9.25
CA SER A 29 -4.75 -9.25 -10.51
C SER A 29 -5.76 -8.59 -11.42
N ARG A 30 -5.31 -7.64 -12.25
CA ARG A 30 -6.12 -6.98 -13.28
C ARG A 30 -5.33 -6.84 -14.56
N GLY A 31 -5.87 -7.32 -15.68
CA GLY A 31 -5.19 -7.26 -16.98
C GLY A 31 -3.81 -7.91 -16.98
N GLY A 32 -3.62 -9.00 -16.22
CA GLY A 32 -2.33 -9.69 -16.07
C GLY A 32 -1.32 -8.99 -15.14
N ARG A 33 -1.67 -7.84 -14.54
CA ARG A 33 -0.85 -7.18 -13.52
C ARG A 33 -1.23 -7.71 -12.13
N PRO A 34 -0.33 -8.40 -11.41
CA PRO A 34 -0.56 -8.76 -10.02
C PRO A 34 -0.55 -7.52 -9.13
N GLY A 35 -1.22 -7.60 -7.98
CA GLY A 35 -1.25 -6.52 -7.00
C GLY A 35 -2.12 -6.84 -5.79
N VAL A 36 -2.43 -5.80 -5.01
CA VAL A 36 -3.27 -5.88 -3.81
C VAL A 36 -4.58 -5.15 -4.05
N GLN A 37 -5.68 -5.88 -4.02
CA GLN A 37 -7.02 -5.29 -4.15
C GLN A 37 -7.46 -4.70 -2.82
N VAL A 38 -8.00 -3.50 -2.88
CA VAL A 38 -8.68 -2.83 -1.77
C VAL A 38 -10.15 -3.22 -1.81
N GLY A 39 -10.63 -4.01 -0.85
CA GLY A 39 -12.04 -4.39 -0.75
C GLY A 39 -12.93 -3.24 -0.28
N ALA A 40 -12.45 -2.45 0.68
CA ALA A 40 -13.17 -1.30 1.22
C ALA A 40 -12.28 -0.05 1.33
N SER A 41 -12.85 1.11 0.98
CA SER A 41 -12.22 2.41 1.13
C SER A 41 -13.19 3.45 1.66
N GLN A 42 -12.76 4.22 2.65
CA GLN A 42 -13.57 5.21 3.37
C GLN A 42 -12.80 6.52 3.58
N GLY A 43 -13.52 7.58 3.95
CA GLY A 43 -12.91 8.88 4.24
C GLY A 43 -12.30 9.56 3.00
N PRO A 44 -11.40 10.53 3.21
CA PRO A 44 -10.84 11.35 2.12
C PRO A 44 -10.10 10.54 1.04
N ILE A 45 -9.42 9.45 1.43
CA ILE A 45 -8.63 8.64 0.49
C ILE A 45 -9.50 7.95 -0.57
N ALA A 46 -10.80 7.72 -0.30
CA ALA A 46 -11.69 7.01 -1.22
C ALA A 46 -11.90 7.74 -2.55
N ALA A 47 -11.69 9.06 -2.58
CA ALA A 47 -11.70 9.84 -3.81
C ALA A 47 -10.55 9.46 -4.76
N ASP A 48 -9.42 9.03 -4.22
CA ASP A 48 -8.21 8.70 -4.95
C ASP A 48 -8.05 7.18 -5.11
N VAL A 49 -8.38 6.42 -4.06
CA VAL A 49 -8.32 4.95 -3.98
C VAL A 49 -9.72 4.42 -3.65
N PRO A 50 -10.68 4.40 -4.59
CA PRO A 50 -12.00 3.85 -4.33
C PRO A 50 -11.92 2.33 -4.07
N ALA A 51 -12.94 1.77 -3.41
CA ALA A 51 -13.10 0.33 -3.27
C ALA A 51 -13.03 -0.38 -4.64
N GLY A 52 -12.37 -1.53 -4.68
CA GLY A 52 -12.05 -2.25 -5.92
C GLY A 52 -10.79 -1.74 -6.63
N SER A 53 -10.08 -0.74 -6.10
CA SER A 53 -8.75 -0.37 -6.64
C SER A 53 -7.73 -1.48 -6.42
N LEU A 54 -6.74 -1.55 -7.30
CA LEU A 54 -5.62 -2.50 -7.20
C LEU A 54 -4.31 -1.72 -7.00
N ILE A 55 -3.66 -1.88 -5.85
CA ILE A 55 -2.33 -1.34 -5.59
C ILE A 55 -1.32 -2.21 -6.35
N VAL A 56 -0.60 -1.60 -7.29
CA VAL A 56 0.30 -2.29 -8.23
C VAL A 56 1.76 -1.92 -8.04
N ALA A 57 2.05 -0.81 -7.37
CA ALA A 57 3.40 -0.43 -7.01
C ALA A 57 3.45 0.40 -5.72
N LEU A 58 4.61 0.38 -5.07
CA LEU A 58 4.99 1.21 -3.95
C LEU A 58 6.36 1.83 -4.24
N GLU A 59 6.47 3.15 -4.18
CA GLU A 59 7.70 3.90 -4.53
C GLU A 59 8.23 3.55 -5.93
N GLY A 60 7.32 3.38 -6.90
CA GLY A 60 7.67 2.97 -8.27
C GLY A 60 8.12 1.51 -8.40
N GLN A 61 8.12 0.73 -7.33
CA GLN A 61 8.45 -0.69 -7.35
C GLN A 61 7.19 -1.55 -7.37
N ARG A 62 7.11 -2.49 -8.31
CA ARG A 62 5.94 -3.37 -8.46
C ARG A 62 5.65 -4.17 -7.18
N VAL A 63 4.38 -4.26 -6.83
CA VAL A 63 3.86 -5.05 -5.72
C VAL A 63 3.15 -6.27 -6.30
N ALA A 64 3.52 -7.47 -5.86
CA ALA A 64 2.91 -8.71 -6.36
C ALA A 64 1.83 -9.30 -5.42
N SER A 65 1.88 -8.96 -4.13
CA SER A 65 1.01 -9.51 -3.08
C SER A 65 0.96 -8.59 -1.87
N VAL A 66 0.05 -8.89 -0.94
CA VAL A 66 -0.09 -8.23 0.37
C VAL A 66 1.20 -8.35 1.18
N ASP A 67 1.84 -9.52 1.18
CA ASP A 67 3.12 -9.70 1.89
C ASP A 67 4.25 -8.87 1.28
N ASP A 68 4.32 -8.80 -0.07
CA ASP A 68 5.29 -7.97 -0.77
C ASP A 68 5.06 -6.48 -0.48
N LEU A 69 3.80 -6.05 -0.41
CA LEU A 69 3.43 -4.68 0.00
C LEU A 69 3.99 -4.36 1.39
N TRP A 70 3.80 -5.24 2.38
CA TRP A 70 4.30 -5.03 3.75
C TRP A 70 5.82 -5.00 3.83
N VAL A 71 6.51 -5.92 3.14
CA VAL A 71 7.97 -5.93 3.09
C VAL A 71 8.51 -4.65 2.48
N ARG A 72 7.88 -4.13 1.42
CA ARG A 72 8.31 -2.90 0.75
C ARG A 72 8.04 -1.65 1.60
N LEU A 73 6.89 -1.58 2.25
CA LEU A 73 6.58 -0.52 3.22
C LEU A 73 7.62 -0.50 4.34
N ALA A 74 7.90 -1.65 4.97
CA ALA A 74 8.93 -1.75 6.01
C ALA A 74 10.30 -1.22 5.56
N ARG A 75 10.74 -1.59 4.34
CA ARG A 75 12.00 -1.10 3.76
C ARG A 75 11.98 0.40 3.49
N SER A 76 10.86 0.92 2.98
CA SER A 76 10.69 2.36 2.69
C SER A 76 10.74 3.18 3.98
N THR A 77 10.03 2.76 5.02
CA THR A 77 10.02 3.43 6.32
C THR A 77 11.41 3.44 6.93
N VAL A 78 12.13 2.32 6.94
CA VAL A 78 13.52 2.24 7.45
C VAL A 78 14.46 3.18 6.68
N ALA A 79 14.32 3.28 5.35
CA ALA A 79 15.12 4.19 4.54
C ALA A 79 14.79 5.67 4.86
N ARG A 80 13.52 6.00 5.07
CA ARG A 80 13.05 7.37 5.33
C ARG A 80 13.25 7.84 6.77
N THR A 81 13.21 6.95 7.76
CA THR A 81 13.58 7.29 9.15
C THR A 81 15.02 7.80 9.24
N ARG A 82 15.92 7.34 8.34
CA ARG A 82 17.29 7.89 8.24
C ARG A 82 17.35 9.31 7.68
N LEU A 83 16.28 9.79 7.03
CA LEU A 83 16.22 11.07 6.33
C LEU A 83 15.40 12.15 7.08
N ALA A 84 14.90 11.87 8.29
CA ALA A 84 14.14 12.79 9.16
C ALA A 84 12.85 13.40 8.54
N THR A 85 12.39 12.89 7.38
CA THR A 85 11.09 13.22 6.79
C THR A 85 9.97 12.43 7.44
N LEU A 86 8.81 13.08 7.58
CA LEU A 86 7.58 12.39 8.01
C LEU A 86 7.29 11.23 7.06
N PRO A 87 7.08 9.99 7.56
CA PRO A 87 6.95 8.84 6.69
C PRO A 87 5.59 8.92 5.99
N ALA A 88 5.61 9.13 4.68
CA ALA A 88 4.52 8.86 3.76
C ALA A 88 5.00 7.80 2.77
N ALA A 89 4.11 7.14 2.04
CA ALA A 89 4.45 6.23 0.96
C ALA A 89 3.66 6.57 -0.31
N ASN A 90 4.34 6.59 -1.45
CA ASN A 90 3.72 6.75 -2.76
C ASN A 90 3.28 5.38 -3.27
N MET A 91 1.97 5.21 -3.42
CA MET A 91 1.36 4.02 -4.01
C MET A 91 0.85 4.34 -5.39
N THR A 92 1.13 3.45 -6.35
CA THR A 92 0.48 3.48 -7.63
C THR A 92 -0.72 2.54 -7.60
N VAL A 93 -1.90 3.05 -7.90
CA VAL A 93 -3.17 2.31 -7.88
C VAL A 93 -3.80 2.28 -9.26
N LEU A 94 -4.32 1.12 -9.64
CA LEU A 94 -5.20 0.94 -10.79
C LEU A 94 -6.64 0.98 -10.30
N ARG A 95 -7.35 2.06 -10.60
CA ARG A 95 -8.74 2.29 -10.19
C ARG A 95 -9.70 1.36 -10.94
N PRO A 96 -10.93 1.14 -10.42
CA PRO A 96 -11.94 0.28 -11.06
C PRO A 96 -12.30 0.68 -12.49
N ASP A 97 -12.18 1.98 -12.82
CA ASP A 97 -12.39 2.53 -14.16
C ASP A 97 -11.24 2.24 -15.14
N GLY A 98 -10.17 1.60 -14.67
CA GLY A 98 -8.98 1.27 -15.47
C GLY A 98 -7.91 2.35 -15.51
N THR A 99 -8.11 3.49 -14.83
CA THR A 99 -7.11 4.55 -14.75
C THR A 99 -6.05 4.24 -13.69
N GLU A 100 -4.81 4.64 -13.96
CA GLU A 100 -3.70 4.53 -13.02
C GLU A 100 -3.44 5.87 -12.35
N ARG A 101 -3.19 5.84 -11.04
CA ARG A 101 -2.97 7.05 -10.24
C ARG A 101 -1.94 6.82 -9.15
N ASP A 102 -1.06 7.78 -8.96
CA ASP A 102 -0.17 7.82 -7.80
C ASP A 102 -0.86 8.53 -6.64
N VAL A 103 -0.77 7.93 -5.45
CA VAL A 103 -1.42 8.38 -4.22
C VAL A 103 -0.39 8.32 -3.09
N GLU A 104 -0.20 9.46 -2.43
CA GLU A 104 0.62 9.52 -1.23
C GLU A 104 -0.23 9.12 -0.02
N VAL A 105 0.24 8.13 0.74
CA VAL A 105 -0.42 7.68 1.99
C VAL A 105 0.48 7.97 3.18
N PRO A 106 0.03 8.77 4.14
CA PRO A 106 0.78 9.05 5.35
C PRO A 106 0.88 7.77 6.21
N LEU A 107 2.08 7.48 6.73
CA LEU A 107 2.37 6.30 7.53
C LEU A 107 2.37 6.59 9.05
N ARG A 108 1.45 7.45 9.52
CA ARG A 108 1.42 7.96 10.91
C ARG A 108 0.14 7.52 11.63
#